data_AF-A0A9P6B4T3-F1
#
_entry.id   AF-A0A9P6B4T3-F1
#
_cell.length_a   1.000
_cell.length_b   1.000
_cell.length_c   1.000
_cell.angle_alpha   90.00
_cell.angle_beta   90.00
_cell.angle_gamma   90.00
#
_symmetry.space_group_name_H-M   'P 1'
#
loop_
_entity.id
_entity.type
_entity.pdbx_description
1 polymer ?
#
loop_
_entity_poly.entity_id
_entity_poly.type
_entity_poly.pdbx_seq_one_letter_code
_entity_poly.pdbx_strand_id
1 'polypeptide(L)'
;MEITGVTLVNIFDASFFGNLLTALCFGVLTIQGSSYYHAFPNDGRGVKLVVAFLWALEAFQLACCTWSLYWWFVTNYNNPLALRWSTWCVSGVSRPLTTPFPNDPFYP
;
A
#
# COMPACT_ATOMS: atom_id res chain seq x y z
N MET A 1 27.87 5.07 -7.13
CA MET A 1 26.58 4.98 -7.87
C MET A 1 25.85 3.65 -7.64
N GLU A 2 26.24 2.82 -6.68
CA GLU A 2 25.60 1.52 -6.43
C GLU A 2 24.41 1.59 -5.46
N ILE A 3 24.47 2.53 -4.50
CA ILE A 3 23.45 2.68 -3.44
C ILE A 3 22.07 3.03 -4.00
N THR A 4 22.00 3.79 -5.10
CA THR A 4 20.73 4.19 -5.73
C THR A 4 20.01 3.03 -6.42
N GLY A 5 20.76 2.02 -6.89
CA GLY A 5 20.17 0.84 -7.53
C GLY A 5 19.50 -0.08 -6.50
N VAL A 6 20.17 -0.31 -5.37
CA VAL A 6 19.66 -1.16 -4.28
C VAL A 6 18.39 -0.58 -3.67
N THR A 7 18.34 0.74 -3.42
CA THR A 7 17.14 1.38 -2.86
C THR A 7 15.92 1.29 -3.79
N LEU A 8 16.16 1.31 -5.09
CA LEU A 8 15.14 1.33 -6.12
C LEU A 8 14.45 -0.04 -6.24
N VAL A 9 15.23 -1.12 -6.27
CA VAL A 9 14.73 -2.50 -6.22
C VAL A 9 13.90 -2.74 -4.96
N ASN A 10 14.38 -2.30 -3.80
CA ASN A 10 13.65 -2.46 -2.53
C ASN A 10 12.27 -1.76 -2.54
N ILE A 11 12.15 -0.59 -3.18
CA ILE A 11 10.87 0.13 -3.27
C ILE A 11 9.90 -0.61 -4.20
N PHE A 12 10.38 -1.17 -5.31
CA PHE A 12 9.54 -1.95 -6.22
C PHE A 12 9.02 -3.22 -5.56
N ASP A 13 9.91 -3.96 -4.90
CA ASP A 13 9.56 -5.19 -4.20
C ASP A 13 8.54 -4.88 -3.10
N ALA A 14 8.81 -3.86 -2.26
CA ALA A 14 7.89 -3.44 -1.20
C ALA A 14 6.51 -3.00 -1.75
N SER A 15 6.48 -2.27 -2.86
CA SER A 15 5.23 -1.79 -3.47
C SER A 15 4.40 -2.93 -4.07
N PHE A 16 5.06 -3.92 -4.68
CA PHE A 16 4.40 -5.10 -5.20
C PHE A 16 3.77 -5.93 -4.07
N PHE A 17 4.53 -6.21 -3.00
CA PHE A 17 4.01 -6.91 -1.83
C PHE A 17 2.89 -6.12 -1.11
N GLY A 18 3.02 -4.80 -1.02
CA GLY A 18 1.98 -3.94 -0.45
C GLY A 18 0.67 -3.98 -1.25
N ASN A 19 0.74 -4.03 -2.59
CA ASN A 19 -0.44 -4.18 -3.43
C ASN A 19 -1.10 -5.55 -3.28
N LEU A 20 -0.30 -6.62 -3.15
CA LEU A 20 -0.81 -7.97 -2.88
C LEU A 20 -1.53 -8.03 -1.52
N LEU A 21 -0.94 -7.44 -0.49
CA LEU A 21 -1.54 -7.37 0.84
C LEU A 21 -2.86 -6.57 0.81
N THR A 22 -2.89 -5.45 0.09
CA THR A 22 -4.12 -4.66 -0.10
C THR A 22 -5.21 -5.48 -0.80
N ALA A 23 -4.87 -6.25 -1.83
CA ALA A 23 -5.83 -7.12 -2.52
C ALA A 23 -6.42 -8.20 -1.59
N LEU A 24 -5.59 -8.78 -0.72
CA LEU A 24 -6.03 -9.73 0.30
C LEU A 24 -6.98 -9.08 1.33
N CYS A 25 -6.63 -7.90 1.83
CA CYS A 25 -7.48 -7.12 2.74
C CYS A 25 -8.83 -6.78 2.10
N PHE A 26 -8.85 -6.42 0.82
CA PHE A 26 -10.09 -6.17 0.06
C PHE A 26 -11.00 -7.41 0.00
N GLY A 27 -10.42 -8.61 -0.16
CA GLY A 27 -11.16 -9.87 -0.06
C GLY A 27 -11.79 -10.06 1.31
N VAL A 28 -11.02 -9.83 2.38
CA VAL A 28 -11.52 -9.91 3.76
C VAL A 28 -12.64 -8.90 4.02
N LEU A 29 -12.48 -7.65 3.55
CA LEU A 29 -13.50 -6.60 3.68
C LEU A 29 -14.80 -6.98 2.95
N THR A 30 -14.71 -7.62 1.79
CA THR A 30 -15.87 -8.10 1.03
C THR A 30 -16.65 -9.15 1.82
N ILE A 31 -15.94 -10.08 2.48
CA ILE A 31 -16.56 -11.09 3.36
C ILE A 31 -17.18 -10.42 4.59
N GLN A 32 -16.48 -9.48 5.23
CA GLN A 32 -16.99 -8.73 6.38
C GLN A 32 -18.26 -7.95 6.04
N GLY A 33 -18.26 -7.24 4.91
CA GLY A 33 -19.42 -6.50 4.41
C GLY A 33 -20.59 -7.42 4.11
N SER A 34 -20.37 -8.48 3.33
CA SER A 34 -21.42 -9.45 2.96
C SER A 34 -22.01 -10.18 4.17
N SER A 35 -21.18 -10.51 5.17
CA SER A 35 -21.64 -11.14 6.41
C SER A 35 -22.50 -10.19 7.25
N TYR A 36 -22.17 -8.89 7.28
CA TYR A 36 -22.99 -7.87 7.93
C TYR A 36 -24.37 -7.73 7.27
N TYR A 37 -24.44 -7.75 5.93
CA TYR A 37 -25.72 -7.72 5.21
C TYR A 37 -26.62 -8.93 5.50
N HIS A 38 -26.03 -10.12 5.72
CA HIS A 38 -26.79 -11.33 6.07
C HIS A 38 -27.22 -11.36 7.54
N ALA A 39 -26.38 -10.92 8.46
CA ALA A 39 -26.65 -11.00 9.90
C ALA A 39 -27.72 -10.00 10.37
N PHE A 40 -27.82 -8.82 9.73
CA PHE A 40 -28.74 -7.76 10.16
C PHE A 40 -29.61 -7.21 9.01
N PRO A 41 -30.63 -7.97 8.58
CA PRO A 41 -31.50 -7.56 7.48
C PRO A 41 -32.30 -6.28 7.80
N ASN A 42 -32.68 -6.07 9.07
CA ASN A 42 -33.48 -4.92 9.53
C ASN A 42 -32.66 -3.70 10.02
N ASP A 43 -31.33 -3.73 9.92
CA ASP A 43 -30.51 -2.62 10.43
C ASP A 43 -30.58 -1.36 9.56
N GLY A 44 -30.32 -0.21 10.19
CA GLY A 44 -30.45 1.12 9.61
C GLY A 44 -29.70 1.28 8.28
N ARG A 45 -30.40 1.78 7.25
CA ARG A 45 -29.86 1.99 5.88
C ARG A 45 -28.55 2.81 5.86
N GLY A 46 -28.31 3.65 6.87
CA GLY A 46 -27.09 4.45 7.01
C GLY A 46 -25.81 3.61 7.14
N VAL A 47 -25.82 2.57 7.98
CA VAL A 47 -24.64 1.70 8.18
C VAL A 47 -24.33 0.91 6.91
N LYS A 48 -25.38 0.42 6.24
CA LYS A 48 -25.25 -0.24 4.92
C LYS A 48 -24.64 0.70 3.87
N LEU A 49 -24.97 1.98 3.88
CA LEU A 49 -24.42 2.96 2.96
C LEU A 49 -22.94 3.26 3.25
N VAL A 50 -22.56 3.33 4.53
CA VAL A 50 -21.16 3.47 4.97
C VAL A 50 -20.33 2.25 4.55
N VAL A 51 -20.84 1.02 4.73
CA VAL A 51 -20.14 -0.20 4.32
C VAL A 51 -19.93 -0.24 2.80
N ALA A 52 -20.96 0.10 2.01
CA ALA A 52 -20.85 0.18 0.55
C ALA A 52 -19.84 1.27 0.10
N PHE A 53 -19.85 2.42 0.77
CA PHE A 53 -18.90 3.50 0.50
C PHE A 53 -17.46 3.09 0.82
N LEU A 54 -17.23 2.46 1.98
CA LEU A 54 -15.91 1.98 2.39
C LEU A 54 -15.39 0.91 1.42
N TRP A 55 -16.27 -0.01 1.00
CA TRP A 55 -15.93 -1.02 0.00
C TRP A 55 -15.53 -0.39 -1.35
N ALA A 56 -16.27 0.63 -1.82
CA ALA A 56 -15.95 1.34 -3.05
C ALA A 56 -14.62 2.12 -2.96
N LEU A 57 -14.36 2.75 -1.81
CA LEU A 57 -13.12 3.49 -1.55
C LEU A 57 -11.91 2.55 -1.58
N GLU A 58 -12.01 1.39 -0.93
CA GLU A 58 -10.96 0.37 -0.91
C GLU A 58 -10.72 -0.22 -2.30
N ALA A 59 -11.78 -0.51 -3.07
CA ALA A 59 -11.66 -0.94 -4.46
C ALA A 59 -10.96 0.11 -5.34
N PHE A 60 -11.29 1.40 -5.15
CA PHE A 60 -10.67 2.50 -5.87
C PHE A 60 -9.19 2.65 -5.54
N GLN A 61 -8.82 2.54 -4.26
CA GLN A 61 -7.43 2.58 -3.81
C GLN A 61 -6.63 1.42 -4.41
N LEU A 62 -7.15 0.19 -4.36
CA LEU A 62 -6.51 -0.98 -4.95
C LEU A 62 -6.33 -0.84 -6.47
N ALA A 63 -7.34 -0.31 -7.17
CA ALA A 63 -7.26 -0.06 -8.61
C ALA A 63 -6.20 1.00 -8.94
N CYS A 64 -6.12 2.10 -8.19
CA CYS A 64 -5.10 3.13 -8.35
C CYS A 64 -3.68 2.58 -8.11
N CYS A 65 -3.47 1.78 -7.06
CA CYS A 65 -2.19 1.14 -6.77
C CYS A 65 -1.78 0.15 -7.88
N THR A 66 -2.72 -0.69 -8.32
CA THR A 66 -2.47 -1.68 -9.38
C THR A 66 -2.18 -0.99 -10.72
N TRP A 67 -2.92 0.07 -11.06
CA TRP A 67 -2.68 0.86 -12.26
C TRP A 67 -1.31 1.55 -12.22
N SER A 68 -0.93 2.09 -11.06
CA SER A 68 0.40 2.69 -10.88
C SER A 68 1.50 1.65 -11.10
N LEU A 69 1.37 0.47 -10.49
CA LEU A 69 2.31 -0.64 -10.70
C LEU A 69 2.35 -1.09 -12.16
N TYR A 70 1.21 -1.16 -12.85
CA TYR A 70 1.16 -1.49 -14.27
C TYR A 70 1.97 -0.50 -15.12
N TRP A 71 1.82 0.80 -14.87
CA TRP A 71 2.61 1.84 -15.53
C TRP A 71 4.13 1.72 -15.29
N TRP A 72 4.53 1.31 -14.08
CA TRP A 72 5.92 1.10 -13.71
C TRP A 72 6.52 -0.17 -14.32
N PHE A 73 5.83 -1.30 -14.20
CA PHE A 73 6.34 -2.62 -14.57
C PHE A 73 6.18 -2.95 -16.06
N VAL A 74 5.13 -2.45 -16.72
CA VAL A 74 4.82 -2.82 -18.10
C VAL A 74 5.26 -1.72 -19.08
N THR A 75 4.83 -0.48 -18.86
CA THR A 75 5.05 0.61 -19.81
C THR A 75 6.46 1.21 -19.71
N ASN A 76 7.01 1.31 -18.49
CA ASN A 76 8.30 1.96 -18.24
C ASN A 76 9.39 1.01 -17.74
N TYR A 77 9.28 -0.29 -18.04
CA TYR A 77 10.32 -1.29 -17.70
C TYR A 77 11.73 -0.86 -18.15
N ASN A 78 11.82 -0.02 -19.19
CA ASN A 78 13.08 0.45 -19.78
C ASN A 78 13.35 1.97 -19.58
N ASN A 79 12.64 2.67 -18.67
CA ASN A 79 12.87 4.10 -18.43
C ASN A 79 12.84 4.48 -16.92
N PRO A 80 14.00 4.51 -16.23
CA PRO A 80 14.10 4.74 -14.78
C PRO A 80 13.81 6.19 -14.35
N LEU A 81 13.60 7.12 -15.28
CA LEU A 81 13.40 8.56 -15.00
C LEU A 81 12.00 8.89 -14.45
N ALA A 82 11.01 8.06 -14.73
CA ALA A 82 9.68 8.29 -14.19
C ALA A 82 9.68 8.11 -12.64
N LEU A 83 10.61 7.33 -12.08
CA LEU A 83 10.63 6.91 -10.68
C LEU A 83 10.93 8.00 -9.63
N ARG A 84 11.07 9.26 -10.04
CA ARG A 84 11.26 10.39 -9.12
C ARG A 84 10.00 10.77 -8.33
N TRP A 85 8.84 10.28 -8.74
CA TRP A 85 7.57 10.60 -8.11
C TRP A 85 7.20 9.50 -7.11
N SER A 86 7.78 9.59 -5.91
CA SER A 86 7.30 8.83 -4.75
C SER A 86 5.83 9.19 -4.53
N THR A 87 4.94 8.24 -4.82
CA THR A 87 3.51 8.41 -4.56
C THR A 87 3.33 8.53 -3.04
N TRP A 88 2.55 9.54 -2.64
CA TRP A 88 2.29 10.00 -1.27
C TRP A 88 2.19 8.90 -0.19
N CYS A 89 1.69 7.71 -0.52
CA CYS A 89 1.54 6.57 0.39
C CYS A 89 2.84 6.03 1.00
N VAL A 90 4.00 6.19 0.34
CA VAL A 90 5.28 5.56 0.74
C VAL A 90 6.11 6.43 1.68
N SER A 91 5.78 7.72 1.83
CA SER A 91 6.61 8.70 2.56
C SER A 91 6.66 8.51 4.09
N GLY A 92 5.84 7.62 4.66
CA GLY A 92 5.74 7.42 6.12
C GLY A 92 6.75 6.45 6.74
N VAL A 93 7.42 5.60 5.93
CA VAL A 93 8.32 4.52 6.42
C VAL A 93 9.79 4.91 6.35
N SER A 94 10.12 6.18 6.16
CA SER A 94 11.48 6.70 6.33
C SER A 94 11.68 7.23 7.75
N ARG A 95 11.81 6.32 8.73
CA ARG A 95 12.56 6.66 9.94
C ARG A 95 14.03 6.48 9.61
N PRO A 96 14.87 7.54 9.63
CA PRO A 96 16.31 7.36 9.55
C PRO A 96 16.75 6.57 10.78
N LEU A 97 17.36 5.40 10.59
CA LEU A 97 18.03 4.66 11.66
C LEU A 97 19.36 5.34 12.09
N THR A 98 19.38 6.68 12.18
CA THR A 98 20.56 7.47 12.56
C THR A 98 20.40 8.17 13.89
N THR A 99 19.58 7.65 14.81
CA THR A 99 19.82 7.91 16.24
C THR A 99 20.61 6.73 16.79
N PRO A 100 21.92 6.86 17.00
CA PRO A 100 22.68 5.87 17.76
C PRO A 100 22.01 5.64 19.11
N PHE A 101 21.99 4.40 19.57
CA PHE A 101 21.50 4.13 20.92
C PHE A 101 22.49 4.76 21.92
N PRO A 102 22.04 5.36 23.02
CA PRO A 102 22.93 6.06 23.95
C PRO A 102 23.97 5.20 24.70
N ASN A 103 24.21 3.93 24.32
CA ASN A 103 24.93 2.98 25.16
C ASN A 103 25.64 1.82 24.42
N ASP A 104 26.11 2.04 23.20
CA ASP A 104 26.94 1.07 22.46
C ASP A 104 28.40 1.10 22.96
N PRO A 105 28.99 -0.02 23.42
CA PRO A 105 30.36 -0.07 23.96
C PRO A 105 31.48 -0.12 22.89
N PHE A 106 31.16 0.14 21.62
CA PHE A 106 32.07 -0.02 20.47
C PHE A 106 32.42 1.32 19.78
N TYR A 107 32.72 2.36 20.54
CA TYR A 107 33.40 3.55 20.02
C TYR A 107 34.70 3.81 20.82
N PRO A 108 35.82 4.19 20.17
CA PRO A 108 37.07 4.55 20.84
C PRO A 108 36.99 5.81 21.70
#